data_AF-A0A922WIE7-F1
#
_entry.id   AF-A0A922WIE7-F1
#
_cell.length_a   1.000
_cell.length_b   1.000
_cell.length_c   1.000
_cell.angle_alpha   90.00
_cell.angle_beta   90.00
_cell.angle_gamma   90.00
#
_symmetry.space_group_name_H-M   'P 1'
#
loop_
_entity.id
_entity.type
_entity.pdbx_description
1 polymer ?
#
loop_
_entity_poly.entity_id
_entity_poly.type
_entity_poly.pdbx_seq_one_letter_code
_entity_poly.pdbx_strand_id
1 'polypeptide(L)'
;MVSTVLPESSKPTAISSPFPATTPSVGVACRKLVKEFGDGANRNRVLHEIDVEFYSNQLTLLVGPSGCGKTTLISIVAGLLFPTSGDVDLFGTPQSQLKGGKLVRFRAQNVGFVFQQYNLLPALTATENVCVPLLIQGVPRAKALVTAAEMLDRVGLGSRANAFPR
;
A
#
# COMPACT_ATOMS: atom_id res chain seq x y z
N MET A 1 3.62 13.05 -31.24
CA MET A 1 3.06 14.32 -31.73
C MET A 1 1.60 14.08 -32.08
N VAL A 2 0.66 14.36 -31.17
CA VAL A 2 -0.69 14.89 -31.44
C VAL A 2 -1.10 15.60 -30.14
N SER A 3 -1.44 16.87 -30.28
CA SER A 3 -1.93 17.78 -29.26
C SER A 3 -3.44 17.92 -29.46
N THR A 4 -4.23 17.93 -28.38
CA THR A 4 -5.48 18.71 -28.32
C THR A 4 -5.78 19.16 -26.87
N VAL A 5 -5.46 20.43 -26.63
CA VAL A 5 -6.11 21.46 -25.79
C VAL A 5 -7.10 21.03 -24.68
N LEU A 6 -6.77 21.40 -23.43
CA LEU A 6 -7.73 21.67 -22.35
C LEU A 6 -7.60 23.16 -21.93
N PRO A 7 -8.68 23.83 -21.52
CA PRO A 7 -8.75 25.28 -21.35
C PRO A 7 -7.97 25.78 -20.12
N GLU A 8 -7.40 26.98 -20.25
CA GLU A 8 -6.78 27.74 -19.15
C GLU A 8 -7.81 28.23 -18.13
N SER A 9 -7.32 28.41 -16.89
CA SER A 9 -7.96 29.10 -15.75
C SER A 9 -8.82 28.25 -14.80
N SER A 10 -8.14 27.46 -13.98
CA SER A 10 -8.44 27.44 -12.53
C SER A 10 -7.11 27.31 -11.79
N LYS A 11 -6.77 28.29 -10.96
CA LYS A 11 -5.60 28.16 -10.06
C LYS A 11 -5.81 26.89 -9.24
N PRO A 12 -4.84 25.95 -9.17
CA PRO A 12 -4.96 24.79 -8.31
C PRO A 12 -5.07 25.30 -6.87
N THR A 13 -6.24 25.15 -6.27
CA THR A 13 -6.45 25.36 -4.84
C THR A 13 -5.50 24.42 -4.11
N ALA A 14 -4.52 24.97 -3.41
CA ALA A 14 -3.61 24.19 -2.60
C ALA A 14 -4.40 23.48 -1.50
N ILE A 15 -4.61 22.17 -1.67
CA ILE A 15 -5.05 21.32 -0.56
C ILE A 15 -3.83 21.22 0.36
N SER A 16 -3.86 21.90 1.50
CA SER A 16 -2.78 21.82 2.49
C SER A 16 -2.56 20.35 2.86
N SER A 17 -1.32 19.87 2.73
CA SER A 17 -0.94 18.51 3.16
C SER A 17 -1.39 18.27 4.60
N PRO A 18 -2.17 17.21 4.89
CA PRO A 18 -2.57 16.86 6.25
C PRO A 18 -1.41 16.28 7.07
N PHE A 19 -0.22 16.15 6.47
CA PHE A 19 0.95 15.55 7.12
C PHE A 19 1.84 16.64 7.76
N PRO A 20 2.27 16.45 9.02
CA PRO A 20 3.16 17.37 9.69
C PRO A 20 4.48 17.53 8.93
N ALA A 21 5.01 18.75 8.88
CA ALA A 21 6.25 19.10 8.21
C ALA A 21 7.45 18.55 9.00
N THR A 22 7.75 17.27 8.83
CA THR A 22 9.00 16.63 9.28
C THR A 22 9.96 16.55 8.09
N THR A 23 11.27 16.61 8.35
CA THR A 23 12.29 16.35 7.32
C THR A 23 11.97 15.04 6.58
N PRO A 24 11.86 15.05 5.25
CA PRO A 24 11.48 13.86 4.51
C PRO A 24 12.58 12.79 4.65
N SER A 25 12.25 11.70 5.34
CA SER A 25 13.07 10.50 5.39
C SER A 25 12.63 9.54 4.29
N VAL A 26 13.58 8.89 3.61
CA VAL A 26 13.25 7.81 2.68
C VAL A 26 12.61 6.66 3.46
N GLY A 27 11.36 6.34 3.15
CA GLY A 27 10.61 5.23 3.75
C GLY A 27 10.82 3.93 2.99
N VAL A 28 10.88 3.99 1.66
CA VAL A 28 11.19 2.83 0.80
C VAL A 28 12.19 3.25 -0.27
N ALA A 29 13.23 2.45 -0.49
CA ALA A 29 14.17 2.64 -1.59
C ALA A 29 14.28 1.38 -2.43
N CYS A 30 14.18 1.52 -3.74
CA CYS A 30 14.42 0.46 -4.71
C CYS A 30 15.61 0.84 -5.57
N ARG A 31 16.59 -0.06 -5.72
CA ARG A 31 17.79 0.16 -6.52
C ARG A 31 17.94 -0.94 -7.57
N LYS A 32 18.04 -0.55 -8.84
CA LYS A 32 18.15 -1.45 -10.00
C LYS A 32 17.14 -2.60 -9.95
N LEU A 33 15.90 -2.28 -9.59
CA LEU A 33 14.87 -3.28 -9.30
C LEU A 33 14.42 -3.99 -10.57
N VAL A 34 14.59 -5.30 -10.62
CA VAL A 34 14.12 -6.15 -11.72
C VAL A 34 13.12 -7.16 -11.18
N LYS A 35 12.03 -7.34 -11.91
CA LYS A 35 11.07 -8.42 -11.64
C LYS A 35 10.72 -9.12 -12.93
N GLU A 36 10.90 -10.43 -12.91
CA GLU A 36 10.55 -11.34 -14.00
C GLU A 36 9.64 -12.44 -13.48
N PHE A 37 8.73 -12.89 -14.33
CA PHE A 37 7.83 -14.01 -14.07
C PHE A 37 8.04 -15.10 -15.13
N GLY A 38 7.83 -16.35 -14.73
CA GLY A 38 8.07 -17.50 -15.59
C GLY A 38 9.53 -17.91 -15.67
N ASP A 39 9.77 -18.98 -16.42
CA ASP A 39 11.00 -19.77 -16.37
C ASP A 39 11.50 -20.03 -17.80
N GLY A 40 12.82 -20.13 -17.98
CA GLY A 40 13.44 -20.47 -19.27
C GLY A 40 13.01 -19.54 -20.41
N ALA A 41 12.51 -20.12 -21.51
CA ALA A 41 12.08 -19.38 -22.69
C ALA A 41 10.79 -18.55 -22.49
N ASN A 42 10.02 -18.82 -21.42
CA ASN A 42 8.77 -18.11 -21.11
C ASN A 42 8.97 -16.98 -20.08
N ARG A 43 10.22 -16.55 -19.87
CA ARG A 43 10.57 -15.52 -18.89
C ARG A 43 10.14 -14.14 -19.40
N ASN A 44 9.22 -13.50 -18.67
CA ASN A 44 8.72 -12.17 -18.99
C ASN A 44 9.19 -11.17 -17.93
N ARG A 45 9.99 -10.19 -18.35
CA ARG A 45 10.46 -9.09 -17.50
C ARG A 45 9.40 -8.00 -17.44
N VAL A 46 8.94 -7.71 -16.22
CA VAL A 46 7.87 -6.73 -15.94
C VAL A 46 8.44 -5.43 -15.34
N LEU A 47 9.49 -5.52 -14.52
CA LEU A 47 10.23 -4.36 -14.03
C LEU A 47 11.64 -4.38 -14.58
N HIS A 48 12.08 -3.24 -15.14
CA HIS A 48 13.33 -3.09 -15.87
C HIS A 48 14.24 -2.11 -15.13
N GLU A 49 15.04 -2.61 -14.18
CA GLU A 49 16.07 -1.86 -13.45
C GLU A 49 15.55 -0.54 -12.85
N ILE A 50 14.43 -0.61 -12.14
CA ILE A 50 13.78 0.58 -11.57
C ILE A 50 14.57 1.10 -10.37
N ASP A 51 14.95 2.38 -10.42
CA ASP A 51 15.45 3.16 -9.28
C ASP A 51 14.36 4.13 -8.81
N VAL A 52 13.89 3.99 -7.57
CA VAL A 52 12.84 4.85 -7.02
C VAL A 52 12.93 4.94 -5.50
N GLU A 53 12.63 6.11 -4.95
CA GLU A 53 12.50 6.34 -3.51
C GLU A 53 11.10 6.86 -3.19
N PHE A 54 10.51 6.34 -2.13
CA PHE A 54 9.25 6.81 -1.56
C PHE A 54 9.53 7.37 -0.17
N TYR A 55 9.11 8.60 0.07
CA TYR A 55 9.38 9.30 1.32
C TYR A 55 8.25 9.09 2.32
N SER A 56 8.62 8.96 3.60
CA SER A 56 7.66 8.92 4.70
C SER A 56 6.84 10.21 4.77
N ASN A 57 5.59 10.10 5.20
CA ASN A 57 4.66 11.24 5.34
C ASN A 57 4.36 11.98 4.02
N GLN A 58 4.49 11.30 2.88
CA GLN A 58 4.14 11.84 1.57
C GLN A 58 3.09 10.98 0.86
N LEU A 59 2.19 11.65 0.16
CA LEU A 59 1.29 11.01 -0.80
C LEU A 59 2.02 10.88 -2.13
N THR A 60 2.28 9.63 -2.56
CA THR A 60 2.87 9.35 -3.87
C THR A 60 1.82 8.77 -4.80
N LEU A 61 1.71 9.33 -6.01
CA LEU A 61 0.83 8.82 -7.06
C LEU A 61 1.66 8.11 -8.13
N LEU A 62 1.34 6.83 -8.39
CA LEU A 62 1.97 6.05 -9.45
C LEU A 62 1.03 5.93 -10.66
N VAL A 63 1.39 6.59 -11.76
CA VAL A 63 0.58 6.65 -13.00
C VAL A 63 1.32 5.97 -14.16
N GLY A 64 0.58 5.29 -15.03
CA GLY A 64 1.13 4.68 -16.24
C GLY A 64 0.14 3.74 -16.94
N PRO A 65 0.43 3.31 -18.18
CA PRO A 65 -0.44 2.43 -18.96
C PRO A 65 -0.78 1.11 -18.25
N SER A 66 -1.88 0.46 -18.63
CA SER A 66 -2.16 -0.90 -18.13
C SER A 66 -1.00 -1.84 -18.49
N GLY A 67 -0.65 -2.75 -17.60
CA GLY A 67 0.44 -3.71 -17.81
C GLY A 67 1.87 -3.20 -17.60
N CYS A 68 2.09 -1.90 -17.34
CA CYS A 68 3.46 -1.36 -17.16
C CYS A 68 4.14 -1.71 -15.81
N GLY A 69 3.62 -2.70 -15.07
CA GLY A 69 4.25 -3.17 -13.83
C GLY A 69 3.92 -2.39 -12.55
N LYS A 70 2.97 -1.44 -12.55
CA LYS A 70 2.59 -0.67 -11.33
C LYS A 70 2.22 -1.57 -10.15
N THR A 71 1.30 -2.50 -10.38
CA THR A 71 0.85 -3.45 -9.35
C THR A 71 2.00 -4.33 -8.87
N THR A 72 2.91 -4.69 -9.77
CA THR A 72 4.13 -5.44 -9.44
C THR A 72 5.06 -4.64 -8.54
N LEU A 73 5.31 -3.36 -8.86
CA LEU A 73 6.10 -2.47 -8.01
C LEU A 73 5.45 -2.29 -6.63
N ILE A 74 4.14 -1.98 -6.60
CA ILE A 74 3.37 -1.83 -5.36
C ILE A 74 3.45 -3.11 -4.50
N SER A 75 3.37 -4.27 -5.13
CA SER A 75 3.45 -5.55 -4.43
C SER A 75 4.84 -5.82 -3.85
N ILE A 76 5.91 -5.36 -4.51
CA ILE A 76 7.28 -5.46 -3.99
C ILE A 76 7.47 -4.55 -2.78
N VAL A 77 7.12 -3.25 -2.92
CA VAL A 77 7.28 -2.28 -1.81
C VAL A 77 6.39 -2.61 -0.61
N ALA A 78 5.27 -3.29 -0.84
CA ALA A 78 4.39 -3.76 0.23
C ALA A 78 4.83 -5.11 0.85
N GLY A 79 5.95 -5.67 0.43
CA GLY A 79 6.47 -6.93 0.97
C GLY A 79 5.60 -8.16 0.64
N LEU A 80 4.86 -8.13 -0.46
CA LEU A 80 4.08 -9.26 -1.00
C LEU A 80 4.86 -10.06 -2.05
N LEU A 81 5.74 -9.38 -2.79
CA LEU A 81 6.61 -9.98 -3.79
C LEU A 81 8.07 -9.62 -3.50
N PHE A 82 8.96 -10.52 -3.87
CA PHE A 82 10.40 -10.25 -3.92
C PHE A 82 10.82 -9.94 -5.36
N PRO A 83 11.78 -9.02 -5.56
CA PRO A 83 12.38 -8.82 -6.86
C PRO A 83 13.12 -10.07 -7.34
N THR A 84 13.34 -10.15 -8.64
CA THR A 84 14.22 -11.15 -9.25
C THR A 84 15.69 -10.75 -9.06
N SER A 85 16.00 -9.46 -9.14
CA SER A 85 17.31 -8.88 -8.80
C SER A 85 17.17 -7.40 -8.43
N GLY A 86 18.25 -6.83 -7.89
CA GLY A 86 18.26 -5.49 -7.32
C GLY A 86 17.89 -5.50 -5.83
N ASP A 87 17.91 -4.32 -5.22
CA ASP A 87 17.78 -4.16 -3.78
C ASP A 87 16.52 -3.36 -3.42
N VAL A 88 15.89 -3.76 -2.32
CA VAL A 88 14.74 -3.05 -1.75
C VAL A 88 15.02 -2.85 -0.27
N ASP A 89 15.01 -1.60 0.16
CA ASP A 89 15.02 -1.21 1.57
C ASP A 89 13.62 -0.75 1.98
N LEU A 90 13.12 -1.31 3.07
CA LEU A 90 11.81 -1.02 3.64
C LEU A 90 12.00 -0.48 5.05
N PHE A 91 11.85 0.83 5.19
CA PHE A 91 12.01 1.57 6.45
C PHE A 91 13.34 1.27 7.17
N GLY A 92 14.45 1.28 6.42
CA GLY A 92 15.79 1.00 6.93
C GLY A 92 16.11 -0.49 7.09
N THR A 93 15.22 -1.38 6.64
CA THR A 93 15.45 -2.83 6.67
C THR A 93 15.51 -3.39 5.26
N PRO A 94 16.62 -4.05 4.86
CA PRO A 94 16.69 -4.73 3.58
C PRO A 94 15.62 -5.81 3.47
N GLN A 95 14.81 -5.79 2.41
CA GLN A 95 13.71 -6.73 2.19
C GLN A 95 14.20 -8.18 2.21
N SER A 96 15.41 -8.45 1.71
CA SER A 96 16.04 -9.77 1.73
C SER A 96 16.20 -10.39 3.14
N GLN A 97 16.21 -9.56 4.20
CA GLN A 97 16.28 -9.99 5.60
C GLN A 97 14.89 -10.26 6.21
N LEU A 98 13.81 -9.84 5.54
CA LEU A 98 12.43 -10.05 5.97
C LEU A 98 11.93 -11.40 5.45
N LYS A 99 12.14 -12.46 6.23
CA LYS A 99 11.66 -13.82 5.91
C LYS A 99 10.71 -14.36 6.98
N GLY A 100 9.80 -15.24 6.56
CA GLY A 100 8.85 -15.92 7.45
C GLY A 100 8.08 -14.94 8.36
N GLY A 101 8.12 -15.18 9.66
CA GLY A 101 7.43 -14.35 10.65
C GLY A 101 7.85 -12.87 10.66
N LYS A 102 9.10 -12.54 10.30
CA LYS A 102 9.55 -11.14 10.21
C LYS A 102 8.79 -10.37 9.13
N LEU A 103 8.56 -11.01 7.98
CA LEU A 103 7.81 -10.40 6.88
C LEU A 103 6.32 -10.25 7.22
N VAL A 104 5.74 -11.21 7.93
CA VAL A 104 4.36 -11.12 8.42
C VAL A 104 4.20 -9.95 9.39
N ARG A 105 5.11 -9.83 10.36
CA ARG A 105 5.10 -8.73 11.33
C ARG A 105 5.32 -7.36 10.66
N PHE A 106 6.25 -7.30 9.70
CA PHE A 106 6.48 -6.10 8.90
C PHE A 106 5.19 -5.63 8.23
N ARG A 107 4.47 -6.52 7.53
CA ARG A 107 3.21 -6.15 6.86
C ARG A 107 2.15 -5.72 7.86
N ALA A 108 2.00 -6.46 8.96
CA ALA A 108 1.03 -6.13 9.99
C ALA A 108 1.26 -4.72 10.56
N GLN A 109 2.52 -4.25 10.66
CA GLN A 109 2.86 -2.97 11.27
C GLN A 109 2.92 -1.80 10.30
N ASN A 110 3.33 -2.03 9.05
CA ASN A 110 3.71 -0.95 8.14
C ASN A 110 2.85 -0.86 6.87
N VAL A 111 2.03 -1.87 6.58
CA VAL A 111 1.32 -1.98 5.30
C VAL A 111 -0.18 -2.07 5.51
N GLY A 112 -0.90 -1.09 4.97
CA GLY A 112 -2.36 -1.12 4.81
C GLY A 112 -2.75 -1.19 3.34
N PHE A 113 -3.73 -2.02 2.99
CA PHE A 113 -4.24 -2.12 1.62
C PHE A 113 -5.68 -1.60 1.56
N VAL A 114 -5.93 -0.77 0.54
CA VAL A 114 -7.27 -0.41 0.10
C VAL A 114 -7.40 -0.91 -1.33
N PHE A 115 -8.36 -1.80 -1.57
CA PHE A 115 -8.58 -2.45 -2.85
C PHE A 115 -9.64 -1.71 -3.67
N GLN A 116 -9.55 -1.78 -5.01
CA GLN A 116 -10.57 -1.20 -5.90
C GLN A 116 -11.92 -1.91 -5.79
N GLN A 117 -11.91 -3.23 -5.55
CA GLN A 117 -13.09 -4.01 -5.19
C GLN A 117 -13.07 -4.29 -3.68
N TYR A 118 -14.25 -4.32 -3.06
CA TYR A 118 -14.37 -4.53 -1.62
C TYR A 118 -13.94 -5.95 -1.23
N ASN A 119 -12.69 -6.09 -0.77
CA ASN A 119 -12.16 -7.35 -0.26
C ASN A 119 -12.56 -7.56 1.22
N LEU A 120 -13.85 -7.43 1.51
CA LEU A 120 -14.42 -7.58 2.86
C LEU A 120 -14.82 -9.03 3.10
N LEU A 121 -14.71 -9.47 4.35
CA LEU A 121 -15.16 -10.77 4.82
C LEU A 121 -16.69 -10.70 5.02
N PRO A 122 -17.50 -11.40 4.21
CA PRO A 122 -18.96 -11.26 4.21
C PRO A 122 -19.61 -11.84 5.48
N ALA A 123 -18.91 -12.75 6.16
CA ALA A 123 -19.34 -13.33 7.43
C ALA A 123 -19.12 -12.42 8.64
N LEU A 124 -18.48 -11.27 8.45
CA LEU A 124 -18.16 -10.32 9.52
C LEU A 124 -18.93 -9.02 9.33
N THR A 125 -19.29 -8.39 10.45
CA THR A 125 -19.83 -7.02 10.43
C THR A 125 -18.77 -6.01 9.98
N ALA A 126 -19.16 -4.76 9.71
CA ALA A 126 -18.23 -3.69 9.35
C ALA A 126 -17.16 -3.49 10.44
N THR A 127 -17.56 -3.43 11.72
CA THR A 127 -16.61 -3.28 12.84
C THR A 127 -15.66 -4.46 12.93
N GLU A 128 -16.15 -5.67 12.71
CA GLU A 128 -15.30 -6.87 12.74
C GLU A 128 -14.33 -6.92 11.57
N ASN A 129 -14.74 -6.50 10.37
CA ASN A 129 -13.82 -6.36 9.24
C ASN A 129 -12.69 -5.37 9.55
N VAL A 130 -13.02 -4.21 10.12
CA VAL A 130 -12.04 -3.17 10.49
C VAL A 130 -11.12 -3.63 11.64
N CYS A 131 -11.57 -4.55 12.49
CA CYS A 131 -10.75 -5.04 13.62
C CYS A 131 -9.71 -6.10 13.23
N VAL A 132 -9.87 -6.79 12.09
CA VAL A 132 -8.98 -7.90 11.66
C VAL A 132 -7.49 -7.54 11.70
N PRO A 133 -7.03 -6.39 11.15
CA PRO A 133 -5.60 -6.03 11.21
C PRO A 133 -5.07 -5.88 12.64
N LEU A 134 -5.87 -5.35 13.56
CA LEU A 134 -5.50 -5.20 14.97
C LEU A 134 -5.38 -6.57 15.65
N LEU A 135 -6.27 -7.52 15.34
CA LEU A 135 -6.16 -8.89 15.84
C LEU A 135 -4.88 -9.58 15.35
N ILE A 136 -4.51 -9.38 14.07
CA ILE A 136 -3.27 -9.90 13.49
C ILE A 136 -2.03 -9.30 14.18
N GLN A 137 -2.11 -8.03 14.61
CA GLN A 137 -1.07 -7.37 15.41
C GLN A 137 -1.03 -7.85 16.88
N GLY A 138 -1.96 -8.71 17.30
CA GLY A 138 -2.04 -9.24 18.67
C GLY A 138 -2.79 -8.34 19.66
N VAL A 139 -3.57 -7.36 19.18
CA VAL A 139 -4.40 -6.52 20.05
C VAL A 139 -5.56 -7.37 20.62
N PRO A 140 -5.82 -7.34 21.94
CA PRO A 140 -6.94 -8.07 22.53
C PRO A 140 -8.28 -7.68 21.88
N ARG A 141 -9.13 -8.68 21.60
CA ARG A 141 -10.38 -8.50 20.83
C ARG A 141 -11.25 -7.35 21.33
N ALA A 142 -11.45 -7.24 22.65
CA ALA A 142 -12.26 -6.17 23.23
C ALA A 142 -11.72 -4.77 22.86
N LYS A 143 -10.40 -4.57 22.97
CA LYS A 143 -9.74 -3.31 22.60
C LYS A 143 -9.78 -3.07 21.09
N ALA A 144 -9.55 -4.12 20.30
CA ALA A 144 -9.58 -4.04 18.84
C ALA A 144 -10.97 -3.61 18.31
N LEU A 145 -12.05 -4.11 18.90
CA LEU A 145 -13.42 -3.73 18.53
C LEU A 145 -13.73 -2.26 18.86
N VAL A 146 -13.29 -1.76 20.02
CA VAL A 146 -13.45 -0.34 20.38
C VAL A 146 -12.74 0.55 19.38
N THR A 147 -11.45 0.29 19.12
CA THR A 147 -10.68 1.06 18.14
C THR A 147 -11.25 0.97 16.73
N ALA A 148 -11.77 -0.21 16.33
CA ALA A 148 -12.39 -0.38 15.03
C ALA A 148 -13.68 0.44 14.87
N ALA A 149 -14.51 0.50 15.92
CA ALA A 149 -15.72 1.32 15.93
C ALA A 149 -15.38 2.83 15.81
N GLU A 150 -14.39 3.30 16.57
CA GLU A 150 -13.90 4.68 16.48
C GLU A 150 -13.41 5.02 15.07
N MET A 151 -12.70 4.09 14.41
CA MET A 151 -12.23 4.31 13.03
C MET A 151 -13.38 4.34 12.02
N LEU A 152 -14.42 3.54 12.21
CA LEU A 152 -15.64 3.61 11.39
C LEU A 152 -16.36 4.95 11.55
N ASP A 153 -16.46 5.47 12.78
CA ASP A 153 -17.02 6.79 13.04
C ASP A 153 -16.24 7.89 12.32
N ARG A 154 -14.90 7.82 12.37
CA ARG A 154 -14.01 8.80 11.71
C ARG A 154 -14.17 8.86 10.19
N VAL A 155 -14.58 7.76 9.55
CA VAL A 155 -14.86 7.72 8.11
C VAL A 155 -16.35 7.88 7.78
N GLY A 156 -17.18 8.24 8.77
CA GLY A 156 -18.62 8.49 8.59
C GLY A 156 -19.49 7.24 8.46
N LEU A 157 -18.98 6.08 8.87
CA LEU A 157 -19.65 4.77 8.75
C LEU A 157 -20.12 4.19 10.10
N GLY A 158 -20.13 4.98 11.17
CA GLY A 158 -20.58 4.58 12.50
C GLY A 158 -21.95 3.90 12.55
N SER A 159 -22.92 4.45 11.82
CA SER A 159 -24.28 3.91 11.70
C SER A 159 -24.35 2.52 11.06
N ARG A 160 -23.27 2.07 10.42
CA ARG A 160 -23.16 0.75 9.77
C ARG A 160 -22.24 -0.22 10.51
N ALA A 161 -21.85 0.08 11.75
CA ALA A 161 -20.96 -0.77 12.57
C ALA A 161 -21.36 -2.26 12.57
N ASN A 162 -22.66 -2.54 12.71
CA ASN A 162 -23.20 -3.91 12.76
C ASN A 162 -23.71 -4.44 11.41
N ALA A 163 -23.52 -3.70 10.31
CA ALA A 163 -23.95 -4.13 9.00
C ALA A 163 -22.98 -5.16 8.43
N PHE A 164 -23.50 -6.18 7.76
CA PHE A 164 -22.69 -7.09 6.95
C PHE A 164 -22.44 -6.48 5.57
N PRO A 165 -21.26 -6.70 4.96
CA PRO A 165 -21.00 -6.35 3.56
C PRO A 165 -22.04 -7.05 2.66
N ARG A 166 -22.69 -6.28 1.78
CA ARG A 166 -23.60 -6.78 0.75
C ARG A 166 -23.07 -6.41 -0.63
#